data_AF-A0A377J4X9-F1
#
_entry.id   AF-A0A377J4X9-F1
#
_cell.length_a   1.000
_cell.length_b   1.000
_cell.length_c   1.000
_cell.angle_alpha   90.00
_cell.angle_beta   90.00
_cell.angle_gamma   90.00
#
_symmetry.space_group_name_H-M   'P 1'
#
loop_
_entity.id
_entity.type
_entity.pdbx_description
1 polymer ?
#
loop_
_entity_poly.entity_id
_entity_poly.type
_entity_poly.pdbx_seq_one_letter_code
_entity_poly.pdbx_strand_id
1 'polypeptide(L)'
;MANSTLRTMLRRPWRIFNQCKIKVLQRYNRLCRPPKWHNLRSIEPISKVFGFDRGTPIDRIYTNDFLRKNAHFIQGRVCEIAENTYTKTFGSNITQSEILHYTTENKNATIIGDLTQHSTLPQGILDCFICTVTLNFIYDYKAAIKGIYLMLKSNGGGGHNKLNV
;
A
#
# COMPACT_ATOMS: atom_id res chain seq x y z
N MET A 1 5.53 -27.29 -21.07
CA MET A 1 4.89 -26.00 -21.38
C MET A 1 3.34 -26.03 -21.38
N ALA A 2 2.67 -27.14 -21.02
CA ALA A 2 1.19 -27.25 -21.08
C ALA A 2 0.45 -26.91 -19.76
N ASN A 3 1.14 -26.77 -18.62
CA ASN A 3 0.51 -26.62 -17.30
C ASN A 3 0.24 -25.16 -16.85
N SER A 4 0.81 -24.16 -17.52
CA SER A 4 0.58 -22.74 -17.14
C SER A 4 -0.72 -22.19 -17.74
N THR A 5 -1.08 -22.62 -18.95
CA THR A 5 -2.22 -22.12 -19.73
C THR A 5 -3.58 -22.58 -19.20
N LEU A 6 -3.69 -23.85 -18.76
CA LEU A 6 -4.91 -24.40 -18.15
C LEU A 6 -5.24 -23.75 -16.79
N ARG A 7 -4.21 -23.45 -15.97
CA ARG A 7 -4.37 -22.73 -14.69
C ARG A 7 -4.85 -21.29 -14.87
N THR A 8 -4.45 -20.62 -15.96
CA THR A 8 -4.93 -19.27 -16.30
C THR A 8 -6.37 -19.24 -16.81
N MET A 9 -6.82 -20.29 -17.54
CA MET A 9 -8.18 -20.34 -18.10
C MET A 9 -9.26 -20.50 -17.03
N LEU A 10 -9.03 -21.30 -15.98
CA LEU A 10 -9.99 -21.46 -14.86
C LEU A 10 -9.98 -20.27 -13.88
N ARG A 11 -8.86 -19.53 -13.77
CA ARG A 11 -8.73 -18.36 -12.88
C ARG A 11 -9.52 -17.14 -13.35
N ARG A 12 -9.68 -16.95 -14.67
CA ARG A 12 -10.38 -15.80 -15.25
C ARG A 12 -11.88 -15.75 -14.93
N PRO A 13 -12.69 -16.81 -15.14
CA PRO A 13 -14.09 -16.82 -14.76
C PRO A 13 -14.28 -16.71 -13.24
N TRP A 14 -13.41 -17.34 -12.44
CA TRP A 14 -13.43 -17.21 -10.98
C TRP A 14 -13.15 -15.77 -10.50
N ARG A 15 -12.20 -15.07 -11.16
CA ARG A 15 -11.89 -13.66 -10.84
C ARG A 15 -13.05 -12.73 -11.18
N ILE A 16 -13.72 -12.93 -12.31
CA ILE A 16 -14.89 -12.14 -12.72
C ILE A 16 -16.06 -12.42 -11.77
N PHE A 17 -16.33 -13.69 -11.46
CA PHE A 17 -17.37 -14.07 -10.50
C PHE A 17 -17.13 -13.46 -9.12
N ASN A 18 -15.90 -13.51 -8.61
CA ASN A 18 -15.53 -12.88 -7.34
C ASN A 18 -15.70 -11.36 -7.39
N GLN A 19 -15.35 -10.69 -8.50
CA GLN A 19 -15.58 -9.25 -8.64
C GLN A 19 -17.06 -8.89 -8.64
N CYS A 20 -17.91 -9.66 -9.35
CA CYS A 20 -19.35 -9.47 -9.33
C CYS A 20 -19.92 -9.69 -7.91
N LYS A 21 -19.51 -10.77 -7.24
CA LYS A 21 -19.89 -11.06 -5.85
C LYS A 21 -19.49 -9.92 -4.91
N ILE A 22 -18.28 -9.39 -5.01
CA ILE A 22 -17.81 -8.24 -4.22
C ILE A 22 -18.68 -7.02 -4.45
N LYS A 23 -19.00 -6.67 -5.71
CA LYS A 23 -19.87 -5.52 -6.02
C LYS A 23 -21.28 -5.68 -5.47
N VAL A 24 -21.84 -6.89 -5.55
CA VAL A 24 -23.15 -7.21 -4.95
C VAL A 24 -23.10 -7.05 -3.43
N LEU A 25 -22.07 -7.57 -2.77
CA LEU A 25 -21.88 -7.43 -1.32
C LEU A 25 -21.69 -5.97 -0.90
N GLN A 26 -20.92 -5.19 -1.66
CA GLN A 26 -20.75 -3.74 -1.43
C GLN A 26 -22.09 -2.99 -1.52
N ARG A 27 -22.89 -3.32 -2.54
CA ARG A 27 -24.23 -2.74 -2.72
C ARG A 27 -25.15 -3.14 -1.57
N TYR A 28 -25.14 -4.41 -1.17
CA TYR A 28 -25.89 -4.92 -0.03
C TYR A 28 -25.52 -4.19 1.27
N ASN A 29 -24.23 -4.09 1.60
CA ASN A 29 -23.79 -3.39 2.81
C ASN A 29 -24.18 -1.91 2.82
N ARG A 30 -24.15 -1.23 1.67
CA ARG A 30 -24.60 0.17 1.57
C ARG A 30 -26.09 0.34 1.82
N LEU A 31 -26.91 -0.56 1.28
CA LEU A 31 -28.37 -0.43 1.33
C LEU A 31 -28.95 -0.98 2.65
N CYS A 32 -28.48 -2.15 3.07
CA CYS A 32 -29.01 -2.87 4.23
C CYS A 32 -28.30 -2.52 5.53
N ARG A 33 -27.11 -1.90 5.49
CA ARG A 33 -26.34 -1.51 6.69
C ARG A 33 -25.84 -0.05 6.58
N PRO A 34 -26.76 0.92 6.42
CA PRO A 34 -26.38 2.33 6.31
C PRO A 34 -25.74 2.83 7.63
N PRO A 35 -24.75 3.74 7.57
CA PRO A 35 -24.24 4.38 8.78
C PRO A 35 -25.34 5.15 9.50
N LYS A 36 -25.44 4.96 10.82
CA LYS A 36 -26.38 5.69 11.67
C LYS A 36 -25.80 7.06 12.03
N TRP A 37 -25.77 7.99 11.09
CA TRP A 37 -25.17 9.33 11.26
C TRP A 37 -25.75 10.13 12.44
N HIS A 38 -26.98 9.82 12.85
CA HIS A 38 -27.64 10.43 14.00
C HIS A 38 -27.13 9.91 15.35
N ASN A 39 -26.37 8.81 15.39
CA ASN A 39 -25.81 8.22 16.61
C ASN A 39 -24.33 7.91 16.43
N LEU A 40 -23.49 8.88 16.80
CA LEU A 40 -22.02 8.78 16.76
C LEU A 40 -21.42 8.18 18.06
N ARG A 41 -22.24 7.66 18.98
CA ARG A 41 -21.77 7.07 20.26
C ARG A 41 -21.33 5.61 20.14
N SER A 42 -21.45 5.00 18.96
CA SER A 42 -20.95 3.65 18.72
C SER A 42 -19.43 3.61 18.78
N ILE A 43 -18.88 2.71 19.59
CA ILE A 43 -17.43 2.41 19.61
C ILE A 43 -17.02 1.41 18.52
N GLU A 44 -17.99 0.70 17.92
CA GLU A 44 -17.70 -0.17 16.80
C GLU A 44 -17.54 0.65 15.52
N PRO A 45 -16.47 0.42 14.74
CA PRO A 45 -16.25 1.13 13.50
C PRO A 45 -17.30 0.72 12.47
N ILE A 46 -17.65 1.66 11.59
CA ILE A 46 -18.57 1.38 10.48
C ILE A 46 -18.01 0.24 9.61
N SER A 47 -16.71 0.26 9.30
CA SER A 47 -16.00 -0.80 8.57
C SER A 47 -14.68 -1.15 9.26
N LYS A 48 -14.36 -2.45 9.33
CA LYS A 48 -13.06 -2.96 9.79
C LYS A 48 -12.08 -3.24 8.64
N VAL A 49 -12.50 -2.97 7.40
CA VAL A 49 -11.72 -3.23 6.18
C VAL A 49 -11.60 -1.97 5.33
N PHE A 50 -11.33 -0.83 5.98
CA PHE A 50 -11.12 0.47 5.34
C PHE A 50 -12.25 0.91 4.39
N GLY A 51 -13.48 0.41 4.58
CA GLY A 51 -14.62 0.73 3.71
C GLY A 51 -14.64 0.00 2.36
N PHE A 52 -13.70 -0.91 2.08
CA PHE A 52 -13.70 -1.73 0.86
C PHE A 52 -14.94 -2.61 0.73
N ASP A 53 -15.57 -2.96 1.84
CA ASP A 53 -16.85 -3.66 1.91
C ASP A 53 -18.05 -2.79 1.52
N ARG A 54 -17.84 -1.50 1.20
CA ARG A 54 -18.87 -0.52 0.84
C ARG A 54 -18.56 0.25 -0.46
N GLY A 55 -17.43 -0.02 -1.11
CA GLY A 55 -17.04 0.60 -2.38
C GLY A 55 -15.56 0.99 -2.36
N THR A 56 -15.19 1.93 -3.24
CA THR A 56 -13.84 2.51 -3.25
C THR A 56 -13.76 3.63 -2.20
N PRO A 57 -12.87 3.53 -1.21
CA PRO A 57 -12.66 4.60 -0.24
C PRO A 57 -12.18 5.89 -0.92
N ILE A 58 -12.61 7.05 -0.44
CA ILE A 58 -12.36 8.33 -1.10
C ILE A 58 -10.86 8.69 -1.16
N ASP A 59 -10.11 8.33 -0.13
CA ASP A 59 -8.66 8.50 -0.06
C ASP A 59 -7.93 7.76 -1.21
N ARG A 60 -8.51 6.67 -1.73
CA ARG A 60 -7.95 5.94 -2.88
C ARG A 60 -8.07 6.72 -4.18
N ILE A 61 -9.06 7.60 -4.32
CA ILE A 61 -9.17 8.48 -5.50
C ILE A 61 -7.96 9.41 -5.56
N TYR A 62 -7.66 10.08 -4.45
CA TYR A 62 -6.52 11.00 -4.34
C TYR A 62 -5.17 10.28 -4.37
N THR A 63 -5.04 9.16 -3.65
CA THR A 63 -3.81 8.36 -3.64
C THR A 63 -3.47 7.87 -5.05
N ASN A 64 -4.45 7.34 -5.79
CA ASN A 64 -4.22 6.86 -7.15
C ASN A 64 -3.89 7.99 -8.13
N ASP A 65 -4.54 9.16 -8.00
CA ASP A 65 -4.23 10.32 -8.83
C ASP A 65 -2.79 10.83 -8.57
N PHE A 66 -2.40 10.96 -7.30
CA PHE A 66 -1.05 11.36 -6.92
C PHE A 66 0.01 10.40 -7.47
N LEU A 67 -0.17 9.08 -7.25
CA LEU A 67 0.79 8.08 -7.71
C LEU A 67 0.86 8.01 -9.25
N ARG A 68 -0.28 8.17 -9.94
CA ARG A 68 -0.31 8.22 -11.40
C ARG A 68 0.46 9.42 -11.94
N LYS A 69 0.26 10.61 -11.36
CA LYS A 69 0.99 11.84 -11.77
C LYS A 69 2.50 11.73 -11.52
N ASN A 70 2.88 10.99 -10.48
CA ASN A 70 4.28 10.80 -10.07
C ASN A 70 4.87 9.44 -10.48
N ALA A 71 4.23 8.73 -11.41
CA ALA A 71 4.62 7.37 -11.78
C ALA A 71 6.07 7.24 -12.30
N HIS A 72 6.62 8.32 -12.87
CA HIS A 72 8.00 8.39 -13.34
C HIS A 72 9.05 8.26 -12.23
N PHE A 73 8.69 8.50 -10.95
CA PHE A 73 9.55 8.24 -9.81
C PHE A 73 9.50 6.78 -9.32
N ILE A 74 8.50 5.99 -9.77
CA ILE A 74 8.28 4.62 -9.30
C ILE A 74 9.03 3.66 -10.24
N GLN A 75 10.35 3.61 -10.08
CA GLN A 75 11.25 2.80 -10.91
C GLN A 75 12.46 2.30 -10.10
N GLY A 76 13.18 1.29 -10.62
CA GLY A 76 14.33 0.71 -9.92
C GLY A 76 13.94 -0.24 -8.79
N ARG A 77 14.67 -0.21 -7.67
CA ARG A 77 14.35 -0.98 -6.46
C ARG A 77 13.39 -0.17 -5.60
N VAL A 78 12.12 -0.57 -5.62
CA VAL A 78 11.01 0.15 -4.98
C VAL A 78 10.59 -0.63 -3.74
N CYS A 79 10.46 0.06 -2.61
CA CYS A 79 9.80 -0.48 -1.42
C CYS A 79 8.43 0.14 -1.23
N GLU A 80 7.44 -0.68 -0.93
CA GLU A 80 6.10 -0.23 -0.56
C GLU A 80 5.74 -0.79 0.81
N ILE A 81 5.09 0.05 1.62
CA ILE A 81 4.66 -0.32 2.96
C ILE A 81 3.46 -1.29 2.88
N ALA A 82 3.49 -2.33 3.70
CA ALA A 82 2.46 -3.36 3.87
C ALA A 82 2.18 -4.29 2.66
N GLU A 83 2.27 -3.82 1.43
CA GLU A 83 2.05 -4.61 0.21
C GLU A 83 2.82 -4.01 -0.99
N ASN A 84 2.58 -4.49 -2.22
CA ASN A 84 3.20 -3.94 -3.45
C ASN A 84 2.18 -3.65 -4.56
N THR A 85 0.96 -3.29 -4.18
CA THR A 85 -0.13 -3.07 -5.12
C THR A 85 0.15 -1.84 -5.99
N TYR A 86 0.67 -0.75 -5.42
CA TYR A 86 0.97 0.46 -6.18
C TYR A 86 2.22 0.35 -7.03
N THR A 87 3.24 -0.34 -6.54
CA THR A 87 4.44 -0.68 -7.29
C THR A 87 4.07 -1.44 -8.56
N LYS A 88 3.19 -2.44 -8.46
CA LYS A 88 2.70 -3.21 -9.62
C LYS A 88 1.80 -2.40 -10.56
N THR A 89 1.07 -1.42 -10.04
CA THR A 89 0.06 -0.67 -10.80
C THR A 89 0.65 0.53 -11.53
N PHE A 90 1.56 1.26 -10.89
CA PHE A 90 2.10 2.53 -11.37
C PHE A 90 3.60 2.47 -11.68
N GLY A 91 4.29 1.42 -11.25
CA GLY A 91 5.72 1.29 -11.49
C GLY A 91 6.08 1.00 -12.94
N SER A 92 7.24 1.51 -13.35
CA SER A 92 7.87 1.20 -14.64
C SER A 92 9.35 0.90 -14.42
N ASN A 93 9.96 0.02 -15.23
CA ASN A 93 11.37 -0.35 -15.06
C ASN A 93 11.75 -0.79 -13.63
N ILE A 94 10.88 -1.59 -12.99
CA ILE A 94 11.10 -2.11 -11.64
C ILE A 94 12.16 -3.21 -11.69
N THR A 95 13.28 -2.99 -11.00
CA THR A 95 14.35 -3.99 -10.86
C THR A 95 14.08 -4.92 -9.68
N GLN A 96 13.47 -4.42 -8.61
CA GLN A 96 13.09 -5.20 -7.44
C GLN A 96 11.92 -4.53 -6.69
N SER A 97 10.94 -5.32 -6.27
CA SER A 97 9.77 -4.87 -5.51
C SER A 97 9.87 -5.41 -4.08
N GLU A 98 10.16 -4.52 -3.14
CA GLU A 98 10.23 -4.81 -1.71
C GLU A 98 8.91 -4.50 -1.02
N ILE A 99 8.58 -5.28 0.00
CA ILE A 99 7.44 -5.05 0.88
C ILE A 99 7.99 -4.92 2.30
N LEU A 100 7.83 -3.74 2.89
CA LEU A 100 8.17 -3.51 4.29
C LEU A 100 6.96 -3.80 5.18
N HIS A 101 7.15 -4.61 6.21
CA HIS A 101 6.14 -4.88 7.22
C HIS A 101 6.76 -4.84 8.63
N TYR A 102 6.01 -4.31 9.60
CA TYR A 102 6.51 -4.17 10.98
C TYR A 102 6.65 -5.53 11.69
N THR A 103 5.80 -6.50 11.36
CA THR A 103 5.79 -7.85 11.92
C THR A 103 5.99 -8.92 10.83
N THR A 104 6.31 -10.15 11.24
CA THR A 104 6.47 -11.32 10.36
C THR A 104 5.15 -11.94 9.88
N GLU A 105 4.01 -11.35 10.23
CA GLU A 105 2.69 -11.88 9.87
C GLU A 105 2.42 -11.85 8.37
N ASN A 106 2.98 -10.86 7.66
CA ASN A 106 2.92 -10.79 6.22
C ASN A 106 3.99 -11.68 5.59
N LYS A 107 3.57 -12.87 5.14
CA LYS A 107 4.45 -13.84 4.45
C LYS A 107 5.05 -13.34 3.14
N ASN A 108 4.52 -12.25 2.56
CA ASN A 108 5.06 -11.63 1.36
C ASN A 108 6.06 -10.51 1.67
N ALA A 109 6.22 -10.13 2.95
CA ALA A 109 7.17 -9.10 3.34
C ALA A 109 8.60 -9.55 3.04
N THR A 110 9.36 -8.67 2.42
CA THR A 110 10.78 -8.90 2.10
C THR A 110 11.70 -8.17 3.07
N ILE A 111 11.18 -7.15 3.76
CA ILE A 111 11.86 -6.40 4.81
C ILE A 111 10.95 -6.40 6.03
N ILE A 112 11.48 -6.88 7.16
CA ILE A 112 10.82 -6.79 8.47
C ILE A 112 11.53 -5.72 9.28
N GLY A 113 10.83 -4.66 9.68
CA GLY A 113 11.44 -3.56 10.41
C GLY A 113 10.46 -2.48 10.84
N ASP A 114 10.89 -1.69 11.82
CA ASP A 114 10.17 -0.52 12.32
C ASP A 114 10.82 0.74 11.75
N LEU A 115 10.02 1.60 11.11
CA LEU A 115 10.51 2.86 10.56
C LEU A 115 11.14 3.78 11.62
N THR A 116 10.75 3.63 12.89
CA THR A 116 11.31 4.38 14.03
C THR A 116 12.59 3.74 14.60
N GLN A 117 12.83 2.45 14.35
CA GLN A 117 14.03 1.73 14.81
C GLN A 117 15.00 1.53 13.65
N HIS A 118 15.84 2.54 13.39
CA HIS A 118 16.70 2.60 12.20
C HIS A 118 17.67 1.42 12.07
N SER A 119 18.07 0.78 13.18
CA SER A 119 18.91 -0.42 13.18
C SER A 119 18.25 -1.64 12.55
N THR A 120 16.92 -1.63 12.42
CA THR A 120 16.14 -2.71 11.78
C THR A 120 16.00 -2.52 10.27
N LEU A 121 16.44 -1.37 9.73
CA LEU A 121 16.20 -0.98 8.34
C LEU A 121 17.48 -1.07 7.50
N PRO A 122 17.40 -1.61 6.27
CA PRO A 122 18.51 -1.55 5.33
C PRO A 122 18.79 -0.11 4.91
N GLN A 123 20.05 0.22 4.66
CA GLN A 123 20.50 1.59 4.42
C GLN A 123 20.84 1.79 2.94
N GLY A 124 20.35 2.86 2.32
CA GLY A 124 20.77 3.30 0.99
C GLY A 124 20.53 2.29 -0.14
N ILE A 125 19.48 1.47 -0.07
CA ILE A 125 19.21 0.42 -1.06
C ILE A 125 18.10 0.78 -2.07
N LEU A 126 17.23 1.73 -1.74
CA LEU A 126 16.00 1.99 -2.48
C LEU A 126 16.15 3.17 -3.43
N ASP A 127 15.56 3.03 -4.62
CA ASP A 127 15.40 4.12 -5.58
C ASP A 127 14.10 4.91 -5.30
N CYS A 128 13.08 4.26 -4.73
CA CYS A 128 11.80 4.87 -4.38
C CYS A 128 11.14 4.15 -3.18
N PHE A 129 10.44 4.90 -2.34
CA PHE A 129 9.63 4.38 -1.24
C PHE A 129 8.19 4.87 -1.35
N ILE A 130 7.22 3.95 -1.38
CA ILE A 130 5.79 4.25 -1.39
C ILE A 130 5.22 4.08 0.03
N CYS A 131 4.87 5.20 0.67
CA CYS A 131 4.33 5.25 2.03
C CYS A 131 2.90 5.83 2.03
N THR A 132 1.89 4.99 1.79
CA THR A 132 0.49 5.44 1.75
C THR A 132 -0.21 5.21 3.08
N VAL A 133 -0.72 6.28 3.70
CA VAL A 133 -1.58 6.24 4.91
C VAL A 133 -0.95 5.42 6.05
N THR A 134 0.34 5.64 6.32
CA THR A 134 1.08 4.98 7.42
C THR A 134 1.56 5.98 8.47
N LEU A 135 2.16 7.10 8.05
CA LEU A 135 2.81 8.02 8.97
C LEU A 135 1.85 8.63 10.01
N ASN A 136 0.57 8.76 9.68
CA ASN A 136 -0.47 9.23 10.60
C ASN A 136 -0.77 8.23 11.75
N PHE A 137 -0.26 7.00 11.69
CA PHE A 137 -0.39 5.98 12.72
C PHE A 137 0.90 5.78 13.54
N ILE A 138 1.97 6.53 13.24
CA ILE A 138 3.25 6.45 13.96
C ILE A 138 3.39 7.69 14.83
N TYR A 139 3.52 7.51 16.14
CA TYR A 139 3.65 8.62 17.09
C TYR A 139 4.91 9.46 16.80
N ASP A 140 6.08 8.81 16.72
CA ASP A 140 7.31 9.46 16.28
C ASP A 140 7.45 9.40 14.75
N TYR A 141 6.54 10.08 14.06
CA TYR A 141 6.55 10.16 12.60
C TYR A 141 7.82 10.82 12.06
N LYS A 142 8.51 11.66 12.86
CA LYS A 142 9.79 12.27 12.47
C LYS A 142 10.89 11.22 12.40
N ALA A 143 11.00 10.35 13.42
CA ALA A 143 11.90 9.21 13.36
C ALA A 143 11.55 8.28 12.20
N ALA A 144 10.27 8.05 11.92
CA ALA A 144 9.84 7.24 10.77
C ALA A 144 10.25 7.85 9.41
N ILE A 145 10.08 9.15 9.23
CA ILE A 145 10.54 9.86 8.01
C ILE A 145 12.06 9.71 7.87
N LYS A 146 12.82 9.84 8.97
CA LYS A 146 14.26 9.60 8.96
C LYS A 146 14.59 8.15 8.59
N GLY A 147 13.85 7.17 9.10
CA GLY A 147 14.00 5.77 8.72
C GLY A 147 13.76 5.53 7.23
N ILE A 148 12.70 6.11 6.66
CA ILE A 148 12.44 6.05 5.22
C ILE A 148 13.60 6.69 4.44
N TYR A 149 14.03 7.87 4.84
CA TYR A 149 15.14 8.58 4.19
C TYR A 149 16.43 7.75 4.17
N LEU A 150 16.75 7.12 5.30
CA LEU A 150 17.92 6.26 5.44
C LEU A 150 17.90 5.04 4.50
N MET A 151 16.73 4.52 4.16
CA MET A 151 16.60 3.42 3.20
C MET A 151 16.82 3.86 1.74
N LEU A 152 16.57 5.13 1.42
CA LEU A 152 16.75 5.68 0.07
C LEU A 152 18.24 5.86 -0.25
N LYS A 153 18.64 5.54 -1.49
CA LYS A 153 19.96 5.89 -1.99
C LYS A 153 20.16 7.40 -1.98
N SER A 154 21.41 7.84 -1.90
CA SER A 154 21.78 9.27 -1.92
C SER A 154 21.35 10.02 -3.19
N ASN A 155 20.98 9.30 -4.25
CA ASN A 155 20.42 9.82 -5.51
C ASN A 155 18.94 9.45 -5.75
N GLY A 156 18.28 8.83 -4.77
CA GLY A 156 16.90 8.36 -4.88
C GLY A 156 15.92 9.54 -4.80
N GLY A 157 15.37 9.96 -5.95
CA GLY A 157 14.18 10.82 -6.11
C GLY A 157 14.24 12.27 -5.58
N GLY A 158 15.12 12.58 -4.65
CA GLY A 158 15.32 13.92 -4.09
C GLY A 158 16.62 14.52 -4.61
N GLY A 159 16.51 15.55 -5.44
CA GLY A 159 17.64 16.45 -5.71
C GLY A 159 18.25 16.93 -4.38
N HIS A 160 19.58 17.03 -4.37
CA HIS A 160 20.42 17.46 -3.26
C HIS A 160 19.82 18.59 -2.41
N ASN A 161 19.03 18.25 -1.41
CA ASN A 161 18.73 19.10 -0.28
C ASN A 161 18.83 18.22 0.95
N LYS A 162 19.94 18.37 1.67
CA LYS A 162 20.12 17.83 3.01
C LYS A 162 18.93 18.31 3.84
N LEU A 163 18.02 17.40 4.18
CA LEU A 163 17.05 17.63 5.24
C LEU A 163 17.88 17.81 6.52
N ASN A 164 18.10 19.07 6.90
CA ASN A 164 18.54 19.41 8.24
C ASN A 164 17.34 19.12 9.16
N VAL A 165 17.26 17.89 9.66
CA VAL A 165 16.37 17.48 10.76
C VAL A 165 17.20 17.36 12.02
#